data_AF-A0A967LHV2-F1
#
_entry.id   AF-A0A967LHV2-F1
#
_cell.length_a   1.000
_cell.length_b   1.000
_cell.length_c   1.000
_cell.angle_alpha   90.00
_cell.angle_beta   90.00
_cell.angle_gamma   90.00
#
_symmetry.space_group_name_H-M   'P 1'
#
loop_
_entity.id
_entity.type
_entity.pdbx_description
1 polymer ?
#
loop_
_entity_poly.entity_id
_entity_poly.type
_entity_poly.pdbx_seq_one_letter_code
_entity_poly.pdbx_strand_id
1 'polypeptide(L)'
;MDLQVEVPRIPHKDLSSNCCAEASASVRQRVESARILQHERFARSRVHCNARMGPRQLQTFCNTDEDGQELLRQVTDRLGL
;
A
#
# COMPACT_ATOMS: atom_id res chain seq x y z
N MET A 1 -6.44 -9.12 8.24
CA MET A 1 -7.21 -9.22 6.98
C MET A 1 -6.29 -9.87 5.96
N ASP A 2 -6.66 -11.06 5.52
CA ASP A 2 -5.98 -11.72 4.40
C ASP A 2 -6.65 -11.25 3.12
N LEU A 3 -5.91 -10.51 2.29
CA LEU A 3 -6.37 -10.10 0.98
C LEU A 3 -6.10 -11.26 0.01
N GLN A 4 -7.10 -12.11 -0.20
CA GLN A 4 -7.03 -13.16 -1.20
C GLN A 4 -7.45 -12.59 -2.55
N VAL A 5 -6.51 -12.52 -3.48
CA VAL A 5 -6.76 -12.11 -4.87
C VAL A 5 -6.49 -13.30 -5.77
N GLU A 6 -7.52 -13.75 -6.49
CA GLU A 6 -7.35 -14.75 -7.54
C GLU A 6 -6.69 -14.09 -8.76
N VAL A 7 -5.47 -14.51 -9.07
CA VAL A 7 -4.73 -13.99 -10.21
C VAL A 7 -4.97 -14.92 -11.41
N PRO A 8 -5.64 -14.45 -12.48
CA PRO A 8 -5.84 -15.26 -13.67
C PRO A 8 -4.49 -15.53 -14.35
N ARG A 9 -4.43 -16.64 -15.12
CA ARG A 9 -3.24 -16.97 -15.90
C ARG A 9 -2.94 -15.85 -16.89
N ILE A 10 -1.75 -15.28 -16.78
CA ILE A 10 -1.27 -14.22 -17.66
C ILE A 10 -1.02 -14.82 -19.06
N PRO A 11 -1.60 -14.27 -20.13
CA PRO A 11 -1.31 -14.69 -21.50
C PRO A 11 0.18 -14.53 -21.84
N HIS A 12 0.75 -15.47 -22.59
CA HIS A 12 2.17 -15.43 -22.97
C HIS A 12 2.55 -14.13 -23.69
N LYS A 13 1.61 -13.53 -24.44
CA LYS A 13 1.78 -12.24 -25.14
C LYS A 13 2.09 -11.09 -24.19
N ASP A 14 1.48 -11.05 -23.01
CA ASP A 14 1.66 -9.99 -22.03
C ASP A 14 2.99 -10.16 -21.29
N LEU A 15 3.42 -11.40 -21.05
CA LEU A 15 4.75 -11.72 -20.52
C LEU A 15 5.89 -11.36 -21.49
N SER A 16 5.64 -11.50 -22.80
CA SER A 16 6.60 -11.13 -23.85
C SER A 16 6.48 -9.67 -24.30
N SER A 17 5.60 -8.89 -23.68
CA SER A 17 5.45 -7.49 -24.04
C SER A 17 6.67 -6.70 -23.56
N ASN A 18 7.40 -6.06 -24.48
CA ASN A 18 8.47 -5.11 -24.15
C ASN A 18 7.90 -3.75 -23.73
N CYS A 19 6.77 -3.74 -23.03
CA CYS A 19 6.20 -2.52 -22.50
C CYS A 19 7.28 -1.87 -21.61
N CYS A 20 7.66 -0.62 -21.92
CA CYS A 20 8.67 0.09 -21.15
C CYS A 20 8.10 0.38 -19.75
N ALA A 21 8.30 -0.57 -18.84
CA ALA A 21 8.10 -0.36 -17.43
C ALA A 21 9.13 0.66 -16.93
N GLU A 22 8.79 1.36 -15.85
CA GLU A 22 9.75 2.22 -15.17
C GLU A 22 11.01 1.43 -14.79
N ALA A 23 12.16 2.07 -14.89
CA ALA A 23 13.42 1.44 -14.53
C ALA A 23 13.40 1.06 -13.03
N SER A 24 13.98 -0.09 -12.69
CA SER A 24 14.10 -0.53 -11.29
C SER A 24 14.82 0.49 -10.41
N ALA A 25 15.72 1.29 -10.99
CA ALA A 25 16.36 2.41 -10.29
C ALA A 25 15.35 3.48 -9.83
N SER A 26 14.39 3.83 -10.69
CA SER A 26 13.33 4.80 -10.36
C SER A 26 12.39 4.25 -9.29
N VAL A 27 12.02 2.96 -9.38
CA VAL A 27 11.26 2.28 -8.33
C VAL A 27 12.03 2.29 -7.01
N ARG A 28 13.32 1.95 -7.04
CA ARG A 28 14.18 1.91 -5.86
C ARG A 28 14.22 3.26 -5.16
N GLN A 29 14.40 4.35 -5.89
CA GLN A 29 14.40 5.70 -5.32
C GLN A 29 13.10 6.02 -4.59
N ARG A 30 11.94 5.72 -5.19
CA ARG A 30 10.64 5.93 -4.52
C ARG A 30 10.48 5.08 -3.27
N VAL A 31 10.92 3.82 -3.33
CA VAL A 31 10.90 2.91 -2.17
C VAL A 31 11.81 3.43 -1.06
N GLU A 32 13.03 3.86 -1.37
CA GLU A 32 13.99 4.41 -0.40
C GLU A 32 13.43 5.66 0.29
N SER A 33 12.87 6.60 -0.47
CA SER A 33 12.19 7.78 0.10
C SER A 33 11.07 7.38 1.06
N ALA A 34 10.24 6.42 0.69
CA ALA A 34 9.18 5.91 1.57
C ALA A 34 9.73 5.20 2.82
N ARG A 35 10.90 4.56 2.73
CA ARG A 35 11.58 3.90 3.86
C ARG A 35 12.16 4.90 4.84
N ILE A 36 12.69 6.02 4.37
CA ILE A 36 13.20 7.11 5.23
C ILE A 36 12.05 7.66 6.07
N LEU A 37 10.92 8.01 5.45
CA LEU A 37 9.74 8.49 6.16
C LEU A 37 9.23 7.48 7.21
N GLN A 38 9.27 6.18 6.89
CA GLN A 38 8.89 5.13 7.84
C GLN A 38 9.87 5.06 9.03
N HIS A 39 11.18 5.19 8.80
CA HIS A 39 12.16 5.20 9.88
C HIS A 39 11.94 6.39 10.81
N GLU A 40 11.69 7.58 10.26
CA GLU A 40 11.40 8.77 11.05
C GLU A 40 10.11 8.61 11.86
N ARG A 41 9.02 8.18 11.20
CA ARG A 41 7.72 7.92 11.84
C ARG A 41 7.82 6.95 13.02
N PHE A 42 8.65 5.91 12.87
CA PHE A 42 8.76 4.83 13.85
C PHE A 42 10.04 4.87 14.69
N ALA A 43 10.80 5.96 14.69
CA ALA A 43 12.11 6.05 15.36
C ALA A 43 12.09 5.68 16.85
N ARG A 44 10.96 5.89 17.54
CA ARG A 44 10.76 5.57 18.97
C ARG A 44 9.88 4.35 19.20
N SER A 45 9.68 3.54 18.18
CA SER A 45 8.82 2.37 18.17
C SER A 45 9.63 1.10 17.90
N ARG A 46 9.04 -0.06 18.23
CA ARG A 46 9.59 -1.38 17.85
C ARG A 46 9.18 -1.81 16.43
N VAL A 47 8.46 -0.94 15.71
CA VAL A 47 8.00 -1.14 14.34
C VAL A 47 8.97 -0.44 13.40
N HIS A 48 9.26 -1.04 12.24
CA HIS A 48 10.19 -0.48 11.26
C HIS A 48 9.57 -0.29 9.87
N CYS A 49 8.30 -0.68 9.70
CA CYS A 49 7.60 -0.55 8.43
C CYS A 49 6.08 -0.50 8.63
N ASN A 50 5.38 0.04 7.62
CA ASN A 50 3.93 0.19 7.65
C ASN A 50 3.19 -1.14 7.88
N ALA A 51 3.66 -2.24 7.30
CA ALA A 51 3.02 -3.55 7.41
C ALA A 51 2.99 -4.12 8.85
N ARG A 52 3.81 -3.59 9.75
CA ARG A 52 3.89 -4.02 11.15
C ARG A 52 3.19 -3.04 12.11
N MET A 53 2.43 -2.07 11.60
CA MET A 53 1.67 -1.15 12.44
C MET A 53 0.60 -1.89 13.24
N GLY A 54 0.52 -1.61 14.53
CA GLY A 54 -0.57 -2.06 15.39
C GLY A 54 -1.78 -1.09 15.37
N PRO A 55 -2.92 -1.46 15.98
CA PRO A 55 -4.16 -0.66 15.95
C PRO A 55 -3.99 0.79 16.41
N ARG A 56 -3.24 1.02 17.50
CA ARG A 56 -2.96 2.37 18.02
C ARG A 56 -2.16 3.22 17.04
N GLN A 57 -1.23 2.61 16.31
CA GLN A 57 -0.40 3.31 15.32
C GLN A 57 -1.21 3.63 14.07
N LEU A 58 -2.09 2.71 13.64
CA LEU A 58 -3.01 2.97 12.53
C LEU A 58 -3.92 4.17 12.83
N GLN A 59 -4.51 4.24 14.02
CA GLN A 59 -5.30 5.42 14.42
C GLN A 59 -4.48 6.71 14.52
N THR A 60 -3.17 6.62 14.77
CA THR A 60 -2.31 7.80 14.91
C THR A 60 -1.81 8.30 13.55
N PHE A 61 -1.48 7.39 12.63
CA PHE A 61 -0.77 7.70 11.39
C PHE A 61 -1.62 7.54 10.12
N CYS A 62 -2.77 6.88 10.21
CA CYS A 62 -3.66 6.59 9.08
C CYS A 62 -5.04 7.21 9.30
N ASN A 63 -5.09 8.42 9.87
CA ASN A 63 -6.33 9.18 9.90
C ASN A 63 -6.65 9.68 8.48
N THR A 64 -7.86 9.35 8.05
CA THR A 64 -8.41 9.76 6.77
C THR A 64 -9.19 11.06 6.94
N ASP A 65 -9.11 11.94 5.94
CA ASP A 65 -9.93 13.13 5.82
C ASP A 65 -11.40 12.79 5.48
N GLU A 66 -12.26 13.80 5.45
CA GLU A 66 -13.70 13.62 5.20
C GLU A 66 -13.96 12.90 3.88
N ASP A 67 -13.24 13.27 2.82
CA ASP A 67 -13.37 12.66 1.50
C ASP A 67 -13.02 11.17 1.52
N GLY A 68 -11.91 10.79 2.18
CA GLY A 68 -11.55 9.39 2.25
C GLY A 68 -12.42 8.59 3.22
N GLN A 69 -13.04 9.21 4.24
CA GLN A 69 -14.07 8.56 5.05
C GLN A 69 -15.33 8.28 4.24
N GLU A 70 -15.78 9.24 3.41
CA GLU A 70 -16.92 9.05 2.52
C GLU A 70 -16.64 7.97 1.46
N LEU A 71 -15.42 7.93 0.91
CA LEU A 71 -15.01 6.85 0.02
C LEU A 71 -15.07 5.48 0.72
N LEU A 72 -14.55 5.37 1.94
CA LEU A 72 -14.60 4.13 2.71
C LEU A 72 -16.06 3.70 2.97
N ARG A 73 -16.94 4.64 3.32
CA ARG A 73 -18.37 4.38 3.51
C ARG A 73 -19.02 3.83 2.24
N GLN A 74 -18.79 4.48 1.09
CA GLN A 74 -19.33 4.03 -0.20
C GLN A 74 -18.82 2.65 -0.60
N VAL A 75 -17.55 2.35 -0.33
CA VAL A 75 -16.94 1.04 -0.62
C VAL A 75 -17.55 -0.04 0.27
N THR A 76 -17.73 0.21 1.57
CA THR A 76 -18.40 -0.72 2.49
C THR A 76 -19.85 -0.98 2.07
N ASP A 77 -20.62 0.07 1.78
CA ASP A 77 -22.02 -0.04 1.34
C ASP A 77 -22.14 -0.84 0.03
N ARG A 78 -21.21 -0.64 -0.91
CA ARG A 78 -21.21 -1.30 -2.21
C ARG A 78 -20.73 -2.75 -2.17
N LEU A 79 -19.78 -3.06 -1.28
CA LEU A 79 -19.22 -4.40 -1.12
C LEU A 79 -19.97 -5.26 -0.09
N GLY A 80 -20.94 -4.69 0.63
CA GLY A 80 -21.81 -5.41 1.57
C GLY A 80 -21.06 -5.99 2.77
N LEU A 81 -19.98 -5.32 3.21
CA LEU A 81 -19.17 -5.71 4.36
C LEU A 81 -19.78 -5.27 5.69
#